data_AF-C0GE66-F1
#
_entry.id   AF-C0GE66-F1
#
_cell.length_a   1.000
_cell.length_b   1.000
_cell.length_c   1.000
_cell.angle_alpha   90.00
_cell.angle_beta   90.00
_cell.angle_gamma   90.00
#
_symmetry.space_group_name_H-M   'P 1'
#
loop_
_entity.id
_entity.type
_entity.pdbx_description
1 polymer ?
#
loop_
_entity_poly.entity_id
_entity_poly.type
_entity_poly.pdbx_seq_one_letter_code
_entity_poly.pdbx_strand_id
1 'polypeptide(L)'
;MKIITNEHLKKKISDYNLTPLEVSVLKISNQVYLKIDTIDDFLKFASDSKLEFVYFYYTYYKSEKYIIPQDWYSDYSKEFKAVVVQHNRYIESLNFDSPKSLVLFIIQNDTLIGTELQNPWIEDKNITVAEEAIEVIDYEFHEVQKKRDLEKGQQKEDEKKLREIIFEDPEFRYCKNQELRYWYLVELLEREDIKQFEYLVEPYGIPHTGKIKVFMDMTWALYREQKKQM
;
A
#
# COMPACT_ATOMS: atom_id res chain seq x y z
N MET A 1 -2.94 -13.23 19.54
CA MET A 1 -2.64 -14.49 20.29
C MET A 1 -2.76 -15.63 19.29
N LYS A 2 -1.80 -16.56 19.20
CA LYS A 2 -1.88 -17.63 18.19
C LYS A 2 -2.95 -18.63 18.61
N ILE A 3 -4.08 -18.64 17.91
CA ILE A 3 -5.16 -19.60 18.12
C ILE A 3 -4.64 -21.00 17.76
N ILE A 4 -4.87 -21.97 18.65
CA ILE A 4 -4.43 -23.35 18.43
C ILE A 4 -5.26 -24.03 17.33
N THR A 5 -4.64 -24.97 16.62
CA THR A 5 -5.31 -25.73 15.55
C THR A 5 -6.37 -26.67 16.13
N ASN A 6 -7.33 -27.05 15.28
CA ASN A 6 -8.45 -27.93 15.64
C ASN A 6 -7.99 -29.23 16.33
N GLU A 7 -7.05 -29.95 15.73
CA GLU A 7 -6.51 -31.21 16.30
C GLU A 7 -5.85 -31.01 17.67
N HIS A 8 -5.09 -29.92 17.83
CA HIS A 8 -4.46 -29.60 19.11
C HIS A 8 -5.50 -29.22 20.17
N LEU A 9 -6.56 -28.51 19.78
CA LEU A 9 -7.66 -28.17 20.67
C LEU A 9 -8.42 -29.43 21.12
N LYS A 10 -8.80 -30.32 20.20
CA LYS A 10 -9.49 -31.58 20.52
C LYS A 10 -8.70 -32.42 21.52
N LYS A 11 -7.39 -32.61 21.27
CA LYS A 11 -6.49 -33.29 22.19
C LYS A 11 -6.48 -32.63 23.57
N LYS A 12 -6.31 -31.30 23.59
CA LYS A 12 -6.23 -30.53 24.84
C LYS A 12 -7.53 -30.61 25.65
N ILE A 13 -8.70 -30.57 25.00
CA ILE A 13 -10.00 -30.80 25.66
C ILE A 13 -10.04 -32.21 26.27
N SER A 14 -9.57 -33.20 25.52
CA SER A 14 -9.58 -34.61 25.96
C SER A 14 -8.66 -34.87 27.15
N ASP A 15 -7.52 -34.16 27.25
CA ASP A 15 -6.60 -34.24 28.39
C ASP A 15 -7.25 -33.79 29.72
N TYR A 16 -8.35 -33.02 29.66
CA TYR A 16 -9.17 -32.62 30.81
C TYR A 16 -10.34 -33.57 31.09
N ASN A 17 -10.37 -34.75 30.45
CA ASN A 17 -11.49 -35.71 30.50
C ASN A 17 -12.82 -35.12 30.00
N LEU A 18 -12.75 -34.17 29.07
CA LEU A 18 -13.91 -33.55 28.42
C LEU A 18 -14.02 -34.08 26.99
N THR A 19 -15.24 -34.17 26.47
CA THR A 19 -15.49 -34.57 25.09
C THR A 19 -15.59 -33.33 24.19
N PRO A 20 -14.70 -33.16 23.21
CA PRO A 20 -14.74 -32.04 22.28
C PRO A 20 -15.84 -32.23 21.23
N LEU A 21 -16.72 -31.24 21.08
CA LEU A 21 -17.75 -31.21 20.04
C LEU A 21 -17.59 -29.97 19.15
N GLU A 22 -17.27 -30.22 17.88
CA GLU A 22 -17.14 -29.17 16.88
C GLU A 22 -18.50 -28.75 16.34
N VAL A 23 -18.78 -27.46 16.33
CA VAL A 23 -20.06 -26.91 15.90
C VAL A 23 -19.94 -26.29 14.51
N SER A 24 -20.75 -26.80 13.58
CA SER A 24 -20.82 -26.28 12.19
C SER A 24 -21.76 -25.08 12.05
N VAL A 25 -22.84 -25.06 12.82
CA VAL A 25 -23.85 -23.99 12.81
C VAL A 25 -24.30 -23.70 14.23
N LEU A 26 -24.08 -22.46 14.68
CA LEU A 26 -24.55 -21.99 15.97
C LEU A 26 -25.75 -21.06 15.78
N LYS A 27 -26.91 -21.44 16.32
CA LYS A 27 -28.13 -20.60 16.36
C LYS A 27 -28.63 -20.57 17.79
N ILE A 28 -28.14 -19.60 18.57
CA ILE A 28 -28.48 -19.46 19.99
C ILE A 28 -28.90 -18.02 20.27
N SER A 29 -29.95 -17.86 21.06
CA SER A 29 -30.48 -16.56 21.48
C SER A 29 -30.05 -16.16 22.90
N ASN A 30 -29.63 -17.12 23.73
CA ASN A 30 -29.26 -16.88 25.13
C ASN A 30 -27.79 -17.27 25.39
N GLN A 31 -26.96 -16.28 25.69
CA GLN A 31 -25.51 -16.46 25.82
C GLN A 31 -24.91 -15.61 26.93
N VAL A 32 -23.94 -16.17 27.64
CA VAL A 32 -23.13 -15.52 28.68
C VAL A 32 -21.66 -15.77 28.37
N TYR A 33 -20.91 -14.70 28.14
CA TYR A 33 -19.46 -14.78 27.95
C TYR A 33 -18.74 -14.51 29.26
N LEU A 34 -17.93 -15.48 29.67
CA LEU A 34 -17.02 -15.39 30.80
C LEU A 34 -15.75 -14.67 30.36
N LYS A 35 -15.22 -13.82 31.24
CA LYS A 35 -13.93 -13.16 31.02
C LYS A 35 -12.79 -14.13 31.39
N ILE A 36 -12.57 -15.12 30.53
CA ILE A 36 -11.52 -16.12 30.66
C ILE A 36 -10.57 -15.98 29.48
N ASP A 37 -9.32 -15.62 29.75
CA ASP A 37 -8.35 -15.23 28.72
C ASP A 37 -7.56 -16.42 28.15
N THR A 38 -7.69 -17.62 28.73
CA THR A 38 -6.95 -18.80 28.29
C THR A 38 -7.85 -20.03 28.10
N ILE A 39 -7.42 -20.91 27.18
CA ILE A 39 -8.09 -22.19 26.94
C ILE A 39 -8.02 -23.07 28.19
N ASP A 40 -6.86 -23.12 28.86
CA ASP A 40 -6.64 -23.96 30.04
C ASP A 40 -7.59 -23.59 31.19
N ASP A 41 -7.80 -22.31 31.43
CA ASP A 41 -8.69 -21.84 32.49
C ASP A 41 -10.16 -22.20 32.18
N PHE A 42 -10.56 -22.10 30.92
CA PHE A 42 -11.92 -22.49 30.50
C PHE A 42 -12.14 -24.00 30.65
N LEU A 43 -11.18 -24.82 30.21
CA LEU A 43 -11.27 -26.28 30.34
C LEU A 43 -11.25 -26.73 31.79
N LYS A 44 -10.44 -26.07 32.64
CA LYS A 44 -10.45 -26.30 34.07
C LYS A 44 -11.82 -25.97 34.67
N PHE A 45 -12.40 -24.82 34.33
CA PHE A 45 -13.75 -24.45 34.76
C PHE A 45 -14.79 -25.51 34.36
N ALA A 46 -14.75 -25.99 33.11
CA ALA A 46 -15.69 -26.99 32.62
C ALA A 46 -15.52 -28.35 33.35
N SER A 47 -14.27 -28.78 33.52
CA SER A 47 -13.91 -30.01 34.25
C SER A 47 -14.32 -29.95 35.73
N ASP A 48 -13.99 -28.87 36.43
CA ASP A 48 -14.32 -28.68 37.85
C ASP A 48 -15.85 -28.61 38.07
N SER A 49 -16.58 -28.12 37.05
CA SER A 49 -18.04 -28.11 37.02
C SER A 49 -18.67 -29.46 36.64
N LYS A 50 -17.86 -30.51 36.45
CA LYS A 50 -18.28 -31.88 36.09
C LYS A 50 -19.10 -31.94 34.80
N LEU A 51 -18.76 -31.11 33.83
CA LEU A 51 -19.39 -31.14 32.52
C LEU A 51 -18.73 -32.23 31.68
N GLU A 52 -19.49 -32.81 30.76
CA GLU A 52 -19.01 -33.89 29.90
C GLU A 52 -18.53 -33.37 28.55
N PHE A 53 -19.17 -32.32 28.03
CA PHE A 53 -18.96 -31.81 26.68
C PHE A 53 -18.47 -30.37 26.69
N VAL A 54 -17.46 -30.10 25.85
CA VAL A 54 -17.08 -28.73 25.48
C VAL A 54 -17.32 -28.57 23.99
N TYR A 55 -18.14 -27.59 23.66
CA TYR A 55 -18.43 -27.20 22.30
C TYR A 55 -17.45 -26.14 21.86
N PHE A 56 -17.08 -26.16 20.59
CA PHE A 56 -16.22 -25.13 20.03
C PHE A 56 -16.51 -24.89 18.56
N TYR A 57 -16.19 -23.69 18.10
CA TYR A 57 -16.14 -23.37 16.68
C TYR A 57 -15.14 -22.26 16.41
N TYR A 58 -14.63 -22.27 15.19
CA TYR A 58 -13.73 -21.24 14.68
C TYR A 58 -14.50 -20.29 13.76
N THR A 59 -14.12 -19.01 13.81
CA THR A 59 -14.50 -18.06 12.76
C THR A 59 -13.29 -17.71 11.93
N TYR A 60 -13.51 -17.38 10.66
CA TYR A 60 -12.48 -17.06 9.68
C TYR A 60 -12.84 -15.78 8.96
N TYR A 61 -11.83 -15.06 8.50
CA TYR A 61 -12.04 -13.97 7.57
C TYR A 61 -12.42 -14.53 6.20
N LYS A 62 -13.20 -13.77 5.44
CA LYS A 62 -13.56 -14.11 4.07
C LYS A 62 -12.72 -13.27 3.13
N SER A 63 -11.83 -13.88 2.35
CA SER A 63 -10.95 -13.18 1.39
C SER A 63 -11.72 -12.29 0.43
N GLU A 64 -12.90 -12.73 -0.01
CA GLU A 64 -13.84 -12.01 -0.88
C GLU A 64 -14.17 -10.59 -0.40
N LYS A 65 -14.15 -10.33 0.92
CA LYS A 65 -14.43 -9.00 1.48
C LYS A 65 -13.29 -8.01 1.34
N TYR A 66 -12.09 -8.49 1.02
CA TYR A 66 -10.85 -7.72 0.98
C TYR A 66 -10.30 -7.59 -0.45
N ILE A 67 -10.81 -8.38 -1.40
CA ILE A 67 -10.45 -8.29 -2.81
C ILE A 67 -11.32 -7.23 -3.47
N ILE A 68 -10.69 -6.26 -4.11
CA ILE A 68 -11.38 -5.21 -4.86
C ILE A 68 -11.94 -5.82 -6.17
N PRO A 69 -13.26 -5.81 -6.40
CA PRO A 69 -13.87 -6.34 -7.62
C PRO A 69 -13.43 -5.59 -8.89
N GLN A 70 -13.23 -6.33 -9.99
CA GLN A 70 -12.71 -5.77 -11.25
C GLN A 70 -13.63 -4.69 -11.87
N ASP A 71 -14.95 -4.84 -11.69
CA ASP A 71 -15.95 -3.91 -12.16
C ASP A 71 -15.80 -2.52 -11.54
N TRP A 72 -15.34 -2.42 -10.29
CA TRP A 72 -15.20 -1.15 -9.56
C TRP A 72 -14.12 -0.23 -10.15
N TYR A 73 -13.09 -0.82 -10.77
CA TYR A 73 -11.96 -0.07 -11.32
C TYR A 73 -11.76 -0.29 -12.83
N SER A 74 -12.79 -0.81 -13.50
CA SER A 74 -12.76 -1.17 -14.92
C SER A 74 -12.57 0.03 -15.85
N ASP A 75 -13.04 1.22 -15.47
CA ASP A 75 -12.93 2.45 -16.25
C ASP A 75 -11.68 3.28 -15.94
N TYR A 76 -10.89 2.89 -14.93
CA TYR A 76 -9.70 3.63 -14.50
C TYR A 76 -8.51 3.46 -15.48
N SER A 77 -7.48 4.30 -15.28
CA SER A 77 -6.23 4.24 -16.04
C SER A 77 -5.50 2.90 -15.88
N LYS A 78 -4.61 2.57 -16.82
CA LYS A 78 -3.82 1.32 -16.76
C LYS A 78 -2.92 1.28 -15.53
N GLU A 79 -2.37 2.44 -15.17
CA GLU A 79 -1.49 2.62 -14.02
C GLU A 79 -2.26 2.38 -12.71
N PHE A 80 -3.46 2.93 -12.58
CA PHE A 80 -4.33 2.69 -11.43
C PHE A 80 -4.70 1.21 -11.30
N LYS A 81 -5.14 0.60 -12.42
CA LYS A 81 -5.43 -0.84 -12.51
C LYS A 81 -4.26 -1.70 -12.02
N ALA A 82 -3.02 -1.33 -12.36
CA ALA A 82 -1.84 -2.07 -11.94
C ALA A 82 -1.65 -2.02 -10.41
N VAL A 83 -1.91 -0.88 -9.77
CA VAL A 83 -1.86 -0.73 -8.30
C VAL A 83 -2.92 -1.60 -7.63
N VAL A 84 -4.16 -1.56 -8.11
CA VAL A 84 -5.25 -2.40 -7.57
C VAL A 84 -4.94 -3.89 -7.75
N VAL A 85 -4.41 -4.31 -8.91
CA VAL A 85 -4.00 -5.70 -9.14
C VAL A 85 -2.89 -6.12 -8.19
N GLN A 86 -1.93 -5.23 -7.88
CA GLN A 86 -0.88 -5.52 -6.91
C GLN A 86 -1.45 -5.67 -5.49
N HIS A 87 -2.40 -4.82 -5.11
CA HIS A 87 -3.13 -4.95 -3.84
C HIS A 87 -3.86 -6.29 -3.75
N ASN A 88 -4.68 -6.64 -4.75
CA ASN A 88 -5.43 -7.90 -4.76
C ASN A 88 -4.50 -9.13 -4.69
N ARG A 89 -3.36 -9.12 -5.41
CA ARG A 89 -2.34 -10.19 -5.31
C ARG A 89 -1.76 -10.31 -3.91
N TYR A 90 -1.55 -9.19 -3.21
CA TYR A 90 -1.11 -9.23 -1.82
C TYR A 90 -2.17 -9.90 -0.94
N ILE A 91 -3.45 -9.53 -1.10
CA ILE A 91 -4.56 -10.17 -0.36
C ILE A 91 -4.63 -11.67 -0.65
N GLU A 92 -4.55 -12.08 -1.92
CA GLU A 92 -4.54 -13.49 -2.34
C GLU A 92 -3.37 -14.29 -1.77
N SER A 93 -2.26 -13.64 -1.44
CA SER A 93 -1.10 -14.29 -0.81
C SER A 93 -1.29 -14.60 0.69
N LEU A 94 -2.34 -14.06 1.31
CA LEU A 94 -2.60 -14.23 2.74
C LEU A 94 -3.32 -15.54 3.03
N ASN A 95 -3.02 -16.12 4.19
CA ASN A 95 -3.66 -17.34 4.66
C ASN A 95 -4.99 -17.04 5.39
N PHE A 96 -6.08 -16.96 4.64
CA PHE A 96 -7.45 -16.78 5.18
C PHE A 96 -7.99 -18.01 5.93
N ASP A 97 -7.36 -19.18 5.80
CA ASP A 97 -7.66 -20.36 6.61
C ASP A 97 -7.12 -20.23 8.05
N SER A 98 -6.45 -19.13 8.37
CA SER A 98 -6.07 -18.81 9.75
C SER A 98 -7.28 -18.29 10.54
N PRO A 99 -7.63 -18.91 11.67
CA PRO A 99 -8.81 -18.51 12.44
C PRO A 99 -8.69 -17.09 12.97
N LYS A 100 -9.79 -16.35 12.81
CA LYS A 100 -10.04 -15.03 13.40
C LYS A 100 -10.37 -15.14 14.87
N SER A 101 -11.25 -16.06 15.23
CA SER A 101 -11.60 -16.30 16.63
C SER A 101 -11.90 -17.78 16.88
N LEU A 102 -11.75 -18.17 18.13
CA LEU A 102 -12.16 -19.45 18.67
C LEU A 102 -13.13 -19.17 19.80
N VAL A 103 -14.33 -19.74 19.71
CA VAL A 103 -15.28 -19.72 20.81
C VAL A 103 -15.30 -21.10 21.45
N LEU A 104 -15.10 -21.13 22.76
CA LEU A 104 -15.23 -22.33 23.60
C LEU A 104 -16.44 -22.14 24.48
N PHE A 105 -17.33 -23.13 24.54
CA PHE A 105 -18.53 -23.00 25.33
C PHE A 105 -19.08 -24.33 25.81
N ILE A 106 -19.94 -24.22 26.80
CA ILE A 106 -20.76 -25.29 27.36
C ILE A 106 -22.23 -24.86 27.24
N ILE A 107 -23.13 -25.82 27.37
CA ILE A 107 -24.56 -25.55 27.42
C ILE A 107 -25.05 -25.92 28.82
N GLN A 108 -25.63 -24.94 29.52
CA GLN A 108 -26.20 -25.15 30.84
C GLN A 108 -27.56 -24.46 30.90
N ASN A 109 -28.63 -25.21 31.19
CA ASN A 109 -30.01 -24.72 31.23
C ASN A 109 -30.37 -23.87 30.00
N ASP A 110 -30.15 -24.43 28.80
CA ASP A 110 -30.39 -23.80 27.50
C ASP A 110 -29.63 -22.47 27.26
N THR A 111 -28.63 -22.19 28.08
CA THR A 111 -27.77 -21.00 27.97
C THR A 111 -26.38 -21.42 27.50
N LEU A 112 -25.88 -20.77 26.45
CA LEU A 112 -24.48 -20.88 26.07
C LEU A 112 -23.65 -20.12 27.10
N ILE A 113 -22.73 -20.82 27.77
CA ILE A 113 -21.76 -20.18 28.66
C ILE A 113 -20.38 -20.45 28.08
N GLY A 114 -19.64 -19.40 27.72
CA GLY A 114 -18.41 -19.58 26.95
C GLY A 114 -17.39 -18.48 27.11
N THR A 115 -16.27 -18.61 26.43
CA THR A 115 -15.28 -17.55 26.21
C THR A 115 -14.97 -17.43 24.73
N GLU A 116 -14.59 -16.24 24.28
CA GLU A 116 -14.11 -15.98 22.93
C GLU A 116 -12.65 -15.55 22.98
N LEU A 117 -11.80 -16.26 22.25
CA LEU A 117 -10.41 -15.92 22.02
C LEU A 117 -10.27 -15.31 20.63
N GLN A 118 -9.83 -14.04 20.58
CA GLN A 118 -9.70 -13.30 19.33
C GLN A 118 -8.25 -13.25 18.84
N ASN A 119 -8.10 -13.31 17.52
CA ASN A 119 -6.85 -13.15 16.79
C ASN A 119 -7.09 -12.26 15.56
N PRO A 120 -7.20 -10.94 15.76
CA PRO A 120 -7.51 -9.98 14.71
C PRO A 120 -6.30 -9.68 13.81
N TRP A 121 -5.80 -10.72 13.13
CA TRP A 121 -4.55 -10.66 12.39
C TRP A 121 -4.61 -9.80 11.11
N ILE A 122 -5.82 -9.54 10.60
CA ILE A 122 -6.05 -8.65 9.46
C ILE A 122 -5.81 -7.20 9.90
N GLU A 123 -6.36 -6.85 11.06
CA GLU A 123 -6.24 -5.54 11.68
C GLU A 123 -4.79 -5.26 12.07
N ASP A 124 -4.07 -6.25 12.62
CA ASP A 124 -2.63 -6.15 12.92
C ASP A 124 -1.77 -5.86 11.68
N LYS A 125 -2.24 -6.23 10.48
CA LYS A 125 -1.59 -5.98 9.19
C LYS A 125 -2.08 -4.70 8.51
N ASN A 126 -2.94 -3.92 9.15
CA ASN A 126 -3.61 -2.75 8.58
C ASN A 126 -4.32 -3.05 7.25
N ILE A 127 -4.91 -4.24 7.13
CA ILE A 127 -5.68 -4.61 5.94
C ILE A 127 -7.13 -4.17 6.15
N THR A 128 -7.60 -3.34 5.23
CA THR A 128 -8.98 -2.83 5.21
C THR A 128 -9.83 -3.59 4.21
N VAL A 129 -11.15 -3.47 4.34
CA VAL A 129 -12.09 -4.06 3.38
C VAL A 129 -11.97 -3.41 2.00
N ALA A 130 -12.45 -4.10 0.96
CA ALA A 130 -12.29 -3.69 -0.43
C ALA A 130 -12.77 -2.25 -0.69
N GLU A 131 -13.90 -1.84 -0.08
CA GLU A 131 -14.47 -0.50 -0.20
C GLU A 131 -13.52 0.58 0.31
N GLU A 132 -12.95 0.38 1.49
CA GLU A 132 -12.00 1.34 2.08
C GLU A 132 -10.66 1.31 1.34
N ALA A 133 -10.21 0.12 0.92
CA ALA A 133 -8.95 -0.05 0.22
C ALA A 133 -8.93 0.69 -1.12
N ILE A 134 -10.01 0.64 -1.90
CA ILE A 134 -10.06 1.35 -3.18
C ILE A 134 -10.06 2.87 -3.00
N GLU A 135 -10.74 3.40 -1.98
CA GLU A 135 -10.73 4.84 -1.65
C GLU A 135 -9.33 5.34 -1.29
N VAL A 136 -8.60 4.57 -0.47
CA VAL A 136 -7.22 4.90 -0.10
C VAL A 136 -6.31 4.88 -1.33
N ILE A 137 -6.42 3.85 -2.17
CA ILE A 137 -5.62 3.75 -3.40
C ILE A 137 -5.93 4.91 -4.35
N ASP A 138 -7.20 5.29 -4.50
CA ASP A 138 -7.64 6.43 -5.32
C ASP A 138 -7.05 7.74 -4.85
N TYR A 139 -7.16 8.02 -3.55
CA TYR A 139 -6.58 9.21 -2.95
C TYR A 139 -5.07 9.28 -3.15
N GLU A 140 -4.34 8.21 -2.80
CA GLU A 140 -2.88 8.18 -2.93
C GLU A 140 -2.44 8.32 -4.39
N PHE A 141 -3.13 7.64 -5.31
CA PHE A 141 -2.81 7.71 -6.73
C PHE A 141 -2.98 9.13 -7.27
N HIS A 142 -4.09 9.79 -6.95
CA HIS A 142 -4.36 11.15 -7.40
C HIS A 142 -3.43 12.18 -6.76
N GLU A 143 -3.10 12.06 -5.48
CA GLU A 143 -2.14 12.95 -4.81
C GLU A 143 -0.74 12.80 -5.39
N VAL A 144 -0.30 11.58 -5.70
CA VAL A 144 0.98 11.34 -6.39
C VAL A 144 0.98 11.95 -7.79
N GLN A 145 -0.12 11.85 -8.54
CA GLN A 145 -0.23 12.50 -9.85
C GLN A 145 -0.18 14.03 -9.74
N LYS A 146 -0.91 14.64 -8.80
CA LYS A 146 -0.85 16.09 -8.57
C LYS A 146 0.56 16.57 -8.26
N LYS A 147 1.30 15.84 -7.41
CA LYS A 147 2.71 16.16 -7.11
C LYS A 147 3.58 16.10 -8.36
N ARG A 148 3.44 15.05 -9.17
CA ARG A 148 4.17 14.93 -10.45
C ARG A 148 3.83 16.05 -11.42
N ASP A 149 2.57 16.46 -11.50
CA ASP A 149 2.15 17.54 -12.38
C ASP A 149 2.66 18.90 -11.90
N LEU A 150 2.69 19.12 -10.58
CA LEU A 150 3.31 20.31 -9.98
C LEU A 150 4.82 20.33 -10.26
N GLU A 151 5.51 19.21 -10.06
CA GLU A 151 6.94 19.06 -10.37
C GLU A 151 7.22 19.33 -11.85
N LYS A 152 6.41 18.78 -12.76
CA LYS A 152 6.52 19.08 -14.21
C LYS A 152 6.24 20.55 -14.53
N GLY A 153 5.30 21.18 -13.83
CA GLY A 153 5.00 22.61 -13.96
C GLY A 153 6.18 23.47 -13.56
N GLN A 154 6.74 23.20 -12.38
CA GLN A 154 7.94 23.86 -11.87
C GLN A 154 9.13 23.65 -12.80
N GLN A 155 9.35 22.42 -13.26
CA GLN A 155 10.43 22.10 -14.19
C GLN A 155 10.32 22.91 -15.48
N LYS A 156 9.12 23.07 -16.05
CA LYS A 156 8.89 23.90 -17.24
C LYS A 156 9.16 25.38 -16.99
N GLU A 157 8.80 25.89 -15.82
CA GLU A 157 9.07 27.28 -15.45
C GLU A 157 10.57 27.53 -15.28
N ASP A 158 11.27 26.61 -14.62
CA ASP A 158 12.71 26.67 -14.41
C ASP A 158 13.47 26.52 -15.74
N GLU A 159 13.03 25.64 -16.65
CA GLU A 159 13.54 25.59 -18.02
C GLU A 159 13.39 26.93 -18.74
N LYS A 160 12.24 27.59 -18.58
CA LYS A 160 11.99 28.89 -19.21
C LYS A 160 12.93 29.96 -18.66
N LYS A 161 13.08 30.05 -17.34
CA LYS A 161 14.00 30.98 -16.67
C LYS A 161 15.45 30.76 -17.10
N LEU A 162 15.90 29.50 -17.13
CA LEU A 162 17.24 29.17 -17.59
C LEU A 162 17.44 29.60 -19.06
N ARG A 163 16.45 29.40 -19.94
CA ARG A 163 16.53 29.88 -21.32
C ARG A 163 16.58 31.41 -21.42
N GLU A 164 15.81 32.12 -20.60
CA GLU A 164 15.85 33.59 -20.55
C GLU A 164 17.23 34.11 -20.17
N ILE A 165 17.84 33.54 -19.12
CA ILE A 165 19.22 33.87 -18.70
C ILE A 165 20.21 33.65 -19.86
N ILE A 166 20.10 32.51 -20.55
CA ILE A 166 20.96 32.19 -21.70
C ILE A 166 20.75 33.18 -22.86
N PHE A 167 19.52 33.64 -23.10
CA PHE A 167 19.23 34.55 -24.20
C PHE A 167 19.73 35.97 -23.96
N GLU A 168 19.74 36.40 -22.70
CA GLU A 168 20.26 37.70 -22.27
C GLU A 168 21.79 37.75 -22.27
N ASP A 169 22.46 36.59 -22.19
CA ASP A 169 23.92 36.49 -22.19
C ASP A 169 24.52 36.86 -23.57
N PRO A 170 25.32 37.96 -23.65
CA PRO A 170 25.96 38.37 -24.89
C PRO A 170 27.00 37.38 -25.43
N GLU A 171 27.52 36.46 -24.61
CA GLU A 171 28.50 35.46 -25.02
C GLU A 171 27.83 34.30 -25.78
N PHE A 172 26.57 33.99 -25.45
CA PHE A 172 25.83 32.88 -26.06
C PHE A 172 25.73 32.99 -27.58
N ARG A 173 25.72 34.21 -28.14
CA ARG A 173 25.68 34.45 -29.60
C ARG A 173 26.88 33.85 -30.35
N TYR A 174 27.98 33.57 -29.66
CA TYR A 174 29.19 33.02 -30.24
C TYR A 174 29.21 31.48 -30.22
N CYS A 175 28.31 30.84 -29.49
CA CYS A 175 28.17 29.39 -29.38
C CYS A 175 27.47 28.77 -30.60
N LYS A 176 28.06 28.93 -31.79
CA LYS A 176 27.45 28.53 -33.06
C LYS A 176 27.39 27.02 -33.29
N ASN A 177 28.36 26.28 -32.76
CA ASN A 177 28.41 24.82 -32.86
C ASN A 177 27.91 24.16 -31.57
N GLN A 178 27.55 22.88 -31.65
CA GLN A 178 26.92 22.14 -30.56
C GLN A 178 27.85 21.92 -29.36
N GLU A 179 29.16 21.77 -29.60
CA GLU A 179 30.17 21.59 -28.56
C GLU A 179 30.37 22.86 -27.72
N LEU A 180 30.44 24.03 -28.36
CA LEU A 180 30.51 25.31 -27.67
C LEU A 180 29.27 25.56 -26.82
N ARG A 181 28.07 25.15 -27.29
CA ARG A 181 26.84 25.26 -26.50
C ARG A 181 26.85 24.33 -25.29
N TYR A 182 27.41 23.14 -25.44
CA TYR A 182 27.55 22.19 -24.34
C TYR A 182 28.44 22.77 -23.24
N TRP A 183 29.65 23.21 -23.59
CA TRP A 183 30.60 23.76 -22.61
C TRP A 183 30.09 25.06 -21.99
N TYR A 184 29.46 25.92 -22.79
CA TYR A 184 28.80 27.12 -22.28
C TYR A 184 27.79 26.80 -21.18
N LEU A 185 26.89 25.83 -21.39
CA LEU A 185 25.91 25.48 -20.36
C LEU A 185 26.57 24.86 -19.12
N VAL A 186 27.60 24.05 -19.30
CA VAL A 186 28.35 23.46 -18.18
C VAL A 186 28.96 24.56 -17.31
N GLU A 187 29.69 25.51 -17.91
CA GLU A 187 30.29 26.63 -17.19
C GLU A 187 29.23 27.55 -16.56
N LEU A 188 28.10 27.76 -17.24
CA LEU A 188 27.01 28.58 -16.71
C LEU A 188 26.39 27.95 -15.45
N LEU A 189 26.22 26.64 -15.42
CA LEU A 189 25.64 25.90 -14.30
C LEU A 189 26.59 25.75 -13.10
N GLU A 190 27.89 26.03 -13.28
CA GLU A 190 28.85 26.09 -12.16
C GLU A 190 28.72 27.37 -11.32
N ARG A 191 28.01 28.40 -11.80
CA ARG A 191 27.78 29.65 -11.08
C ARG A 191 26.78 29.45 -9.93
N GLU A 192 27.09 29.99 -8.75
CA GLU A 192 26.28 29.76 -7.52
C GLU A 192 24.80 30.16 -7.66
N ASP A 193 24.51 31.21 -8.44
CA ASP A 193 23.15 31.74 -8.69
C ASP A 193 22.34 30.90 -9.69
N ILE A 194 23.01 30.09 -10.52
CA ILE A 194 22.40 29.30 -11.60
C ILE A 194 22.45 27.80 -11.28
N LYS A 195 23.33 27.37 -10.36
CA LYS A 195 23.48 25.97 -9.94
C LYS A 195 22.18 25.29 -9.53
N GLN A 196 21.20 26.05 -9.04
CA GLN A 196 19.86 25.52 -8.74
C GLN A 196 19.14 24.89 -9.95
N PHE A 197 19.54 25.20 -11.19
CA PHE A 197 18.98 24.63 -12.41
C PHE A 197 19.70 23.35 -12.90
N GLU A 198 20.71 22.89 -12.18
CA GLU A 198 21.55 21.72 -12.52
C GLU A 198 20.69 20.47 -12.78
N TYR A 199 19.67 20.24 -11.95
CA TYR A 199 18.74 19.12 -12.03
C TYR A 199 17.97 19.01 -13.36
N LEU A 200 17.81 20.11 -14.10
CA LEU A 200 17.07 20.13 -15.37
C LEU A 200 17.78 19.31 -16.46
N VAL A 201 19.10 19.20 -16.37
CA VAL A 201 19.94 18.63 -17.44
C VAL A 201 20.77 17.42 -17.00
N GLU A 202 20.54 16.91 -15.79
CA GLU A 202 21.13 15.66 -15.30
C GLU A 202 20.65 14.40 -16.05
N PRO A 203 21.52 13.39 -16.25
CA PRO A 203 22.89 13.30 -15.72
C PRO A 203 23.94 14.03 -16.58
N TYR A 204 24.94 14.61 -15.89
CA TYR A 204 26.10 15.27 -16.47
C TYR A 204 27.09 14.30 -17.12
N GLY A 205 27.84 14.78 -18.11
CA GLY A 205 29.07 14.12 -18.54
C GLY A 205 28.91 12.87 -19.41
N ILE A 206 27.78 12.68 -20.08
CA ILE A 206 27.66 11.68 -21.16
C ILE A 206 27.63 12.40 -22.52
N PRO A 207 28.80 12.52 -23.19
CA PRO A 207 28.87 13.07 -24.53
C PRO A 207 27.93 12.28 -25.45
N HIS A 208 27.14 13.01 -26.23
CA HIS A 208 26.24 12.50 -27.29
C HIS A 208 24.87 11.94 -26.88
N THR A 209 24.58 11.68 -25.59
CA THR A 209 23.24 11.25 -25.11
C THR A 209 22.70 12.03 -23.91
N GLY A 210 23.46 12.97 -23.35
CA GLY A 210 23.05 13.76 -22.18
C GLY A 210 21.94 14.78 -22.48
N LYS A 211 21.10 15.05 -21.47
CA LYS A 211 19.98 16.01 -21.57
C LYS A 211 20.44 17.44 -21.88
N ILE A 212 21.68 17.80 -21.52
CA ILE A 212 22.32 19.08 -21.88
C ILE A 212 22.27 19.34 -23.38
N LYS A 213 22.62 18.34 -24.19
CA LYS A 213 22.70 18.49 -25.65
C LYS A 213 21.33 18.78 -26.25
N VAL A 214 20.33 18.00 -25.85
CA VAL A 214 18.94 18.16 -26.31
C VAL A 214 18.39 19.52 -25.88
N PHE A 215 18.60 19.89 -24.62
CA PHE A 215 18.17 21.19 -24.09
C PHE A 215 18.81 22.34 -24.87
N MET A 216 20.12 22.31 -25.10
CA MET A 216 20.83 23.40 -25.79
C MET A 216 20.52 23.50 -27.27
N ASP A 217 20.24 22.40 -27.97
CA ASP A 217 19.81 22.45 -29.36
C ASP A 217 18.41 23.07 -29.50
N MET A 218 17.49 22.73 -28.60
CA MET A 218 16.18 23.37 -28.53
C MET A 218 16.30 24.86 -28.19
N THR A 219 17.09 25.21 -27.18
CA THR A 219 17.35 26.59 -26.75
C THR A 219 17.96 27.42 -27.89
N TRP A 220 18.90 26.86 -28.65
CA TRP A 220 19.48 27.54 -29.82
C TRP A 220 18.49 27.71 -30.99
N ALA A 221 17.61 26.73 -31.22
CA ALA A 221 16.56 26.85 -32.23
C ALA A 221 15.63 28.04 -31.89
N LEU A 222 15.15 28.09 -30.64
CA LEU A 222 14.29 29.15 -30.13
C LEU A 222 14.97 30.53 -30.17
N TYR A 223 16.24 30.62 -29.79
CA TYR A 223 17.02 31.86 -29.85
C TYR A 223 17.08 32.44 -31.27
N ARG A 224 17.32 31.58 -32.27
CA ARG A 224 17.37 32.00 -33.68
C ARG A 224 16.01 32.42 -34.22
N GLU A 225 14.92 31.84 -33.73
CA GLU A 225 13.56 32.25 -34.11
C GLU A 225 13.22 33.63 -33.55
N GLN A 226 13.52 33.90 -32.28
CA GLN A 226 13.32 35.23 -31.69
C GLN A 226 14.10 36.31 -32.43
N LYS A 227 15.36 36.05 -32.80
CA LYS A 227 16.18 37.00 -33.57
C LYS A 227 15.75 37.24 -35.01
N LYS A 228 14.91 36.38 -35.59
CA LYS A 228 14.31 36.61 -36.92
C LYS A 228 13.05 37.47 -36.86
N GLN A 229 12.46 37.62 -35.68
CA GLN A 229 11.24 38.39 -35.45
C GLN A 229 11.52 39.81 -34.93
N MET A 230 12.76 40.09 -34.49
CA MET A 230 13.30 41.43 -34.21
C MET A 230 13.97 42.01 -35.45
#